data_AF-A0A382JCQ6-F1
#
_entry.id   AF-A0A382JCQ6-F1
#
_cell.length_a   1.000
_cell.length_b   1.000
_cell.length_c   1.000
_cell.angle_alpha   90.00
_cell.angle_beta   90.00
_cell.angle_gamma   90.00
#
_symmetry.space_group_name_H-M   'P 1'
#
loop_
_entity.id
_entity.type
_entity.pdbx_description
1 polymer ?
#
loop_
_entity_poly.entity_id
_entity_poly.type
_entity_poly.pdbx_seq_one_letter_code
_entity_poly.pdbx_strand_id
1 'polypeptide(L)'
;VLSKYDAIVIGAGHNGLTNAAYLAKSGLKVLVVEKNDYIGGASVSRVLHEGWTYSNCSYVCSLLRPEIFRDLNLQKYGLQVLPYGGSVTFMQNGDIFGSYSDDDLARREIGRFSKRDADAYVRFARDVSKQCRFIKPMLLRTPPDPTSFKPKDLGELIYLFKRLYSLGEQTIYDTIRFYTMSVAEYLDEYFESDVIKAALSGSGIIGTGLGPYSPGTAYVLLHHYMGEVDGSIGSWGFARGGMGSIAKALADAFKDYDGELLTDAEVSQIIVKGGRAKGVVLSNGDEYYAKNIVSNLDVKRTYQKLFDPKDLSEKVLKQV
;
A
#
# COMPACT_ATOMS: atom_id res chain seq x y z
N VAL A 1 36.71 -8.47 -6.91
CA VAL A 1 35.76 -9.52 -6.47
C VAL A 1 34.68 -9.62 -7.52
N LEU A 2 34.53 -10.77 -8.18
CA LEU A 2 33.40 -11.04 -9.07
C LEU A 2 32.12 -11.03 -8.20
N SER A 3 31.10 -10.26 -8.58
CA SER A 3 29.84 -10.24 -7.83
C SER A 3 29.11 -11.57 -8.01
N LYS A 4 28.82 -12.28 -6.91
CA LYS A 4 28.03 -13.53 -6.93
C LYS A 4 26.57 -13.28 -7.39
N TYR A 5 26.04 -12.09 -7.07
CA TYR A 5 24.65 -11.72 -7.34
C TYR A 5 24.56 -10.55 -8.32
N ASP A 6 23.46 -10.47 -9.06
CA ASP A 6 23.11 -9.31 -9.88
C ASP A 6 22.39 -8.24 -9.05
N ALA A 7 21.63 -8.64 -8.04
CA ALA A 7 20.99 -7.72 -7.10
C ALA A 7 20.98 -8.24 -5.65
N ILE A 8 21.10 -7.33 -4.69
CA ILE A 8 20.81 -7.57 -3.27
C ILE A 8 19.65 -6.69 -2.85
N VAL A 9 18.63 -7.27 -2.22
CA VAL A 9 17.49 -6.57 -1.63
C VAL A 9 17.61 -6.58 -0.10
N ILE A 10 17.64 -5.40 0.51
CA ILE A 10 17.78 -5.22 1.96
C ILE A 10 16.38 -5.12 2.59
N GLY A 11 15.99 -6.12 3.37
CA GLY A 11 14.73 -6.22 4.11
C GLY A 11 13.68 -7.07 3.39
N ALA A 12 13.25 -8.16 4.01
CA ALA A 12 12.25 -9.10 3.49
C ALA A 12 10.81 -8.68 3.84
N GLY A 13 10.49 -7.39 3.71
CA GLY A 13 9.09 -6.92 3.70
C GLY A 13 8.36 -7.32 2.42
N HIS A 14 7.02 -7.25 2.40
CA HIS A 14 6.22 -7.60 1.21
C HIS A 14 6.66 -6.87 -0.07
N ASN A 15 7.05 -5.58 0.01
CA ASN A 15 7.56 -4.83 -1.13
C ASN A 15 8.93 -5.33 -1.62
N GLY A 16 9.87 -5.59 -0.70
CA GLY A 16 11.18 -6.15 -1.01
C GLY A 16 11.09 -7.56 -1.60
N LEU A 17 10.24 -8.41 -1.04
CA LEU A 17 9.98 -9.76 -1.55
C LEU A 17 9.32 -9.73 -2.93
N THR A 18 8.37 -8.81 -3.16
CA THR A 18 7.78 -8.61 -4.49
C THR A 18 8.85 -8.20 -5.50
N ASN A 19 9.68 -7.21 -5.16
CA ASN A 19 10.78 -6.78 -6.02
C ASN A 19 11.75 -7.93 -6.34
N ALA A 20 12.20 -8.65 -5.30
CA ALA A 20 13.11 -9.78 -5.43
C ALA A 20 12.52 -10.90 -6.30
N ALA A 21 11.25 -11.25 -6.10
CA ALA A 21 10.56 -12.27 -6.89
C ALA A 21 10.51 -11.91 -8.39
N TYR A 22 10.23 -10.66 -8.76
CA TYR A 22 10.24 -10.23 -10.16
C TYR A 22 11.65 -10.20 -10.77
N LEU A 23 12.66 -9.77 -10.00
CA LEU A 23 14.05 -9.81 -10.46
C LEU A 23 14.52 -11.26 -10.69
N ALA A 24 14.23 -12.17 -9.76
CA ALA A 24 14.56 -13.59 -9.88
C ALA A 24 13.81 -14.27 -11.02
N LYS A 25 12.50 -14.01 -11.15
CA LYS A 25 11.68 -14.46 -12.30
C LYS A 25 12.25 -14.01 -13.65
N SER A 26 12.94 -12.87 -13.68
CA SER A 26 13.62 -12.35 -14.87
C SER A 26 14.99 -12.99 -15.13
N GLY A 27 15.38 -14.01 -14.35
CA GLY A 27 16.63 -14.76 -14.49
C GLY A 27 17.84 -14.13 -13.79
N LEU A 28 17.64 -13.12 -12.93
CA LEU A 28 18.73 -12.49 -12.20
C LEU A 28 19.08 -13.30 -10.94
N LYS A 29 20.36 -13.34 -10.58
CA LYS A 29 20.79 -13.90 -9.28
C LYS A 29 20.54 -12.87 -8.19
N VAL A 30 19.58 -13.16 -7.31
CA VAL A 30 19.12 -12.21 -6.28
C VAL A 30 19.31 -12.80 -4.89
N LEU A 31 19.86 -11.98 -4.00
CA LEU A 31 19.91 -12.26 -2.56
C LEU A 31 19.01 -11.26 -1.81
N VAL A 32 18.11 -11.77 -0.98
CA VAL A 32 17.36 -10.97 -0.01
C VAL A 32 17.99 -11.19 1.37
N VAL A 33 18.29 -10.11 2.08
CA VAL A 33 18.81 -10.17 3.46
C VAL A 33 17.80 -9.54 4.42
N GLU A 34 17.48 -10.22 5.50
CA GLU A 34 16.52 -9.81 6.53
C GLU A 34 17.17 -9.89 7.91
N LYS A 35 17.00 -8.85 8.72
CA LYS A 35 17.64 -8.78 10.04
C LYS A 35 17.01 -9.73 11.05
N ASN A 36 15.71 -10.01 10.92
CA ASN A 36 14.99 -10.85 11.85
C ASN A 36 15.06 -12.32 11.41
N ASP A 37 14.71 -13.21 12.33
CA ASP A 37 14.46 -14.64 12.10
C ASP A 37 13.15 -14.90 11.33
N TYR A 38 12.36 -13.85 11.07
CA TYR A 38 11.10 -13.90 10.33
C TYR A 38 11.05 -12.85 9.21
N ILE A 39 10.16 -13.08 8.25
CA ILE A 39 9.93 -12.20 7.10
C ILE A 39 8.57 -11.50 7.14
N GLY A 40 8.38 -10.52 6.27
CA GLY A 40 7.10 -9.89 5.97
C GLY A 40 6.96 -8.44 6.39
N GLY A 41 7.89 -7.90 7.18
CA GLY A 41 7.88 -6.50 7.61
C GLY A 41 6.51 -6.11 8.20
N ALA A 42 5.87 -5.06 7.67
CA ALA A 42 4.54 -4.63 8.11
C ALA A 42 3.43 -5.68 7.91
N SER A 43 3.61 -6.66 7.02
CA SER A 43 2.63 -7.73 6.79
C SER A 43 2.88 -8.99 7.63
N VAL A 44 3.92 -9.04 8.47
CA VAL A 44 4.23 -10.24 9.25
C VAL A 44 3.07 -10.68 10.13
N SER A 45 2.88 -11.99 10.25
CA SER A 45 2.07 -12.60 11.32
C SER A 45 2.97 -13.46 12.20
N ARG A 46 2.89 -13.27 13.52
CA ARG A 46 3.76 -13.94 14.50
C ARG A 46 2.93 -14.63 15.57
N VAL A 47 3.44 -15.74 16.08
CA VAL A 47 2.91 -16.38 17.29
C VAL A 47 3.57 -15.73 18.49
N LEU A 48 2.81 -14.93 19.23
CA LEU A 48 3.30 -14.26 20.45
C LEU A 48 2.89 -15.03 21.71
N HIS A 49 1.80 -15.80 21.62
CA HIS A 49 1.31 -16.69 22.65
C HIS A 49 0.91 -18.02 22.01
N GLU A 50 1.08 -19.12 22.73
CA GLU A 50 0.80 -20.47 22.22
C GLU A 50 -0.63 -20.58 21.68
N GLY A 51 -0.78 -20.98 20.41
CA GLY A 51 -2.07 -21.08 19.73
C GLY A 51 -2.63 -19.76 19.17
N TRP A 52 -1.97 -18.62 19.40
CA TRP A 52 -2.43 -17.31 18.93
C TRP A 52 -1.47 -16.69 17.92
N THR A 53 -1.99 -16.44 16.72
CA THR A 53 -1.26 -15.75 15.65
C THR A 53 -1.74 -14.31 15.52
N TYR A 54 -0.81 -13.37 15.59
CA TYR A 54 -1.07 -11.94 15.52
C TYR A 54 -0.48 -11.36 14.23
N SER A 55 -1.31 -10.72 13.40
CA SER A 55 -0.82 -9.85 12.33
C SER A 55 -0.38 -8.51 12.93
N ASN A 56 0.87 -8.10 12.68
CA ASN A 56 1.50 -7.04 13.45
C ASN A 56 0.99 -5.63 13.09
N CYS A 57 1.17 -5.20 11.84
CA CYS A 57 0.82 -3.84 11.41
C CYS A 57 -0.31 -3.85 10.38
N SER A 58 -0.15 -4.60 9.29
CA SER A 58 -1.23 -4.81 8.34
C SER A 58 -2.20 -5.85 8.90
N TYR A 59 -3.50 -5.52 8.90
CA TYR A 59 -4.57 -6.37 9.42
C TYR A 59 -5.53 -6.87 8.31
N VAL A 60 -5.36 -6.37 7.08
CA VAL A 60 -6.25 -6.58 5.93
C VAL A 60 -5.49 -6.39 4.62
N CYS A 61 -5.95 -7.03 3.56
CA CYS A 61 -5.44 -6.96 2.20
C CYS A 61 -6.51 -6.33 1.29
N SER A 62 -6.19 -5.23 0.61
CA SER A 62 -7.11 -4.61 -0.36
C SER A 62 -6.40 -4.11 -1.62
N LEU A 63 -5.15 -3.70 -1.51
CA LEU A 63 -4.37 -3.10 -2.60
C LEU A 63 -3.29 -4.04 -3.16
N LEU A 64 -3.37 -5.34 -2.89
CA LEU A 64 -2.54 -6.33 -3.59
C LEU A 64 -3.04 -6.44 -5.02
N ARG A 65 -2.25 -5.93 -5.96
CA ARG A 65 -2.67 -5.89 -7.36
C ARG A 65 -2.87 -7.30 -7.95
N PRO A 66 -3.97 -7.54 -8.69
CA PRO A 66 -4.21 -8.82 -9.35
C PRO A 66 -3.09 -9.23 -10.31
N GLU A 67 -2.39 -8.28 -10.93
CA GLU A 67 -1.23 -8.58 -11.78
C GLU A 67 -0.11 -9.25 -10.98
N ILE A 68 0.19 -8.79 -9.77
CA ILE A 68 1.23 -9.40 -8.93
C ILE A 68 0.81 -10.82 -8.53
N PHE A 69 -0.44 -11.00 -8.14
CA PHE A 69 -0.99 -12.30 -7.77
C PHE A 69 -0.88 -13.32 -8.92
N ARG A 70 -1.26 -12.92 -10.14
CA ARG A 70 -1.21 -13.77 -11.33
C ARG A 70 0.21 -13.99 -11.84
N ASP A 71 1.01 -12.92 -11.97
CA ASP A 71 2.36 -12.98 -12.53
C ASP A 71 3.27 -13.88 -11.69
N LEU A 72 3.18 -13.80 -10.37
CA LEU A 72 3.98 -14.61 -9.46
C LEU A 72 3.29 -15.93 -9.09
N ASN A 73 2.11 -16.21 -9.68
CA ASN A 73 1.31 -17.40 -9.42
C ASN A 73 1.12 -17.68 -7.92
N LEU A 74 0.72 -16.65 -7.15
CA LEU A 74 0.69 -16.73 -5.69
C LEU A 74 -0.30 -17.79 -5.16
N GLN A 75 -1.29 -18.18 -5.97
CA GLN A 75 -2.18 -19.30 -5.69
C GLN A 75 -1.42 -20.64 -5.57
N LYS A 76 -0.38 -20.88 -6.40
CA LYS A 76 0.50 -22.06 -6.31
C LYS A 76 1.12 -22.19 -4.91
N TYR A 77 1.39 -21.07 -4.25
CA TYR A 77 1.97 -21.00 -2.91
C TYR A 77 0.93 -20.87 -1.80
N GLY A 78 -0.34 -21.15 -2.10
CA GLY A 78 -1.42 -21.24 -1.12
C GLY A 78 -1.98 -19.90 -0.64
N LEU A 79 -1.64 -18.78 -1.29
CA LEU A 79 -2.25 -17.49 -0.94
C LEU A 79 -3.74 -17.50 -1.29
N GLN A 80 -4.56 -17.32 -0.26
CA GLN A 80 -6.02 -17.13 -0.37
C GLN A 80 -6.38 -15.86 0.37
N VAL A 81 -7.04 -14.92 -0.32
CA VAL A 81 -7.56 -13.69 0.29
C VAL A 81 -9.08 -13.82 0.35
N LEU A 82 -9.62 -13.86 1.56
CA LEU A 82 -11.05 -14.02 1.79
C LEU A 82 -11.67 -12.64 2.00
N PRO A 83 -12.68 -12.22 1.23
CA PRO A 83 -13.31 -10.92 1.46
C PRO A 83 -13.89 -10.84 2.88
N TYR A 84 -13.73 -9.70 3.56
CA TYR A 84 -14.35 -9.51 4.86
C TYR A 84 -15.83 -9.15 4.68
N GLY A 85 -16.72 -9.76 5.47
CA GLY A 85 -18.17 -9.69 5.26
C GLY A 85 -18.86 -8.44 5.82
N GLY A 86 -18.11 -7.52 6.44
CA GLY A 86 -18.68 -6.34 7.08
C GLY A 86 -17.94 -5.87 8.33
N SER A 87 -18.46 -4.83 8.95
CA SER A 87 -17.95 -4.26 10.20
C SER A 87 -19.08 -3.79 11.10
N VAL A 88 -18.77 -3.48 12.35
CA VAL A 88 -19.74 -2.94 13.30
C VAL A 88 -19.18 -1.69 13.99
N THR A 89 -19.99 -0.66 14.09
CA THR A 89 -19.71 0.54 14.89
C THR A 89 -20.56 0.47 16.15
N PHE A 90 -19.92 0.40 17.31
CA PHE A 90 -20.59 0.43 18.61
C PHE A 90 -20.95 1.87 18.99
N MET A 91 -22.20 2.08 19.39
CA MET A 91 -22.69 3.38 19.82
C MET A 91 -22.69 3.49 21.35
N GLN A 92 -22.57 4.71 21.87
CA GLN A 92 -22.54 4.95 23.32
C GLN A 92 -23.85 4.59 24.02
N ASN A 93 -24.97 4.60 23.29
CA ASN A 93 -26.29 4.22 23.80
C ASN A 93 -26.52 2.70 23.82
N GLY A 94 -25.53 1.90 23.44
CA GLY A 94 -25.61 0.44 23.37
C GLY A 94 -26.21 -0.12 22.08
N ASP A 95 -26.65 0.73 21.14
CA ASP A 95 -27.01 0.31 19.78
C ASP A 95 -25.73 0.09 18.94
N ILE A 96 -25.89 -0.48 17.76
CA ILE A 96 -24.81 -0.72 16.80
C ILE A 96 -25.19 -0.19 15.42
N PHE A 97 -24.21 0.14 14.58
CA PHE A 97 -24.41 0.29 13.14
C PHE A 97 -23.60 -0.78 12.40
N GLY A 98 -24.30 -1.64 11.66
CA GLY A 98 -23.68 -2.69 10.85
C GLY A 98 -23.31 -2.20 9.44
N SER A 99 -22.09 -2.50 9.01
CA SER A 99 -21.70 -2.42 7.60
C SER A 99 -21.74 -3.81 7.00
N TYR A 100 -22.42 -3.96 5.86
CA TYR A 100 -22.63 -5.25 5.20
C TYR A 100 -22.12 -5.18 3.76
N SER A 101 -21.58 -6.28 3.26
CA SER A 101 -21.19 -6.41 1.85
C SER A 101 -22.39 -6.62 0.90
N ASP A 102 -23.53 -7.02 1.45
CA ASP A 102 -24.79 -7.18 0.72
C ASP A 102 -25.54 -5.83 0.66
N ASP A 103 -25.82 -5.36 -0.55
CA ASP A 103 -26.41 -4.03 -0.78
C ASP A 103 -27.80 -3.87 -0.18
N ASP A 104 -28.62 -4.94 -0.16
CA ASP A 104 -29.98 -4.89 0.40
C ASP A 104 -29.94 -4.83 1.93
N LEU A 105 -29.05 -5.62 2.56
CA LEU A 105 -28.81 -5.56 3.99
C LEU A 105 -28.23 -4.20 4.41
N ALA A 106 -27.24 -3.69 3.68
CA ALA A 106 -26.64 -2.39 3.92
C ALA A 106 -27.70 -1.28 3.81
N ARG A 107 -28.52 -1.29 2.76
CA ARG A 107 -29.60 -0.31 2.58
C ARG A 107 -30.63 -0.37 3.70
N ARG A 108 -31.02 -1.57 4.14
CA ARG A 108 -31.96 -1.76 5.26
C ARG A 108 -31.38 -1.23 6.56
N GLU A 109 -30.10 -1.51 6.83
CA GLU A 109 -29.44 -1.05 8.05
C GLU A 109 -29.26 0.47 8.08
N ILE A 110 -28.82 1.08 6.98
CA ILE A 110 -28.77 2.53 6.85
C ILE A 110 -30.17 3.12 7.03
N GLY A 111 -31.19 2.50 6.40
CA GLY A 111 -32.58 2.90 6.48
C GLY A 111 -33.20 2.79 7.88
N ARG A 112 -32.64 1.97 8.77
CA ARG A 112 -33.01 1.89 10.18
C ARG A 112 -32.69 3.19 10.93
N PHE A 113 -31.63 3.89 10.51
CA PHE A 113 -31.24 5.20 11.04
C PHE A 113 -31.86 6.35 10.25
N SER A 114 -31.77 6.32 8.92
CA SER A 114 -32.44 7.28 8.05
C SER A 114 -32.71 6.69 6.66
N LYS A 115 -33.99 6.74 6.25
CA LYS A 115 -34.40 6.38 4.87
C LYS A 115 -33.77 7.32 3.84
N ARG A 116 -33.58 8.59 4.20
CA ARG A 116 -32.94 9.59 3.32
C ARG A 116 -31.46 9.25 3.12
N ASP A 117 -30.77 8.85 4.18
CA ASP A 117 -29.37 8.44 4.10
C ASP A 117 -29.22 7.16 3.28
N ALA A 118 -30.18 6.23 3.35
CA ALA A 118 -30.19 5.03 2.52
C ALA A 118 -30.28 5.35 1.02
N ASP A 119 -31.04 6.38 0.65
CA ASP A 119 -31.10 6.89 -0.73
C ASP A 119 -29.86 7.72 -1.10
N ALA A 120 -29.31 8.47 -0.15
CA ALA A 120 -28.10 9.26 -0.34
C ALA A 120 -26.86 8.39 -0.55
N TYR A 121 -26.79 7.23 0.11
CA TYR A 121 -25.68 6.30 0.00
C TYR A 121 -25.42 5.86 -1.45
N VAL A 122 -26.48 5.64 -2.23
CA VAL A 122 -26.37 5.29 -3.66
C VAL A 122 -25.66 6.41 -4.44
N ARG A 123 -25.99 7.68 -4.16
CA ARG A 123 -25.34 8.83 -4.80
C ARG A 123 -23.89 8.97 -4.34
N PHE A 124 -23.66 8.86 -3.03
CA PHE A 124 -22.33 8.89 -2.42
C PHE A 124 -21.40 7.83 -3.04
N ALA A 125 -21.81 6.56 -3.04
CA ALA A 125 -21.01 5.46 -3.58
C ALA A 125 -20.69 5.65 -5.07
N ARG A 126 -21.65 6.14 -5.85
CA ARG A 126 -21.46 6.48 -7.27
C ARG A 126 -20.43 7.60 -7.44
N ASP A 127 -20.50 8.65 -6.65
CA ASP A 127 -19.65 9.82 -6.79
C ASP A 127 -18.21 9.52 -6.33
N VAL A 128 -18.03 8.79 -5.22
CA VAL A 128 -16.71 8.26 -4.81
C VAL A 128 -16.15 7.32 -5.89
N SER A 129 -16.98 6.46 -6.48
CA SER A 129 -16.54 5.56 -7.57
C SER A 129 -16.07 6.30 -8.83
N LYS A 130 -16.65 7.48 -9.16
CA LYS A 130 -16.15 8.33 -10.26
C LYS A 130 -14.73 8.80 -9.96
N GLN A 131 -14.46 9.21 -8.73
CA GLN A 131 -13.15 9.65 -8.29
C GLN A 131 -12.13 8.49 -8.33
N CYS A 132 -12.51 7.27 -7.95
CA CYS A 132 -11.67 6.08 -8.10
C CYS A 132 -11.28 5.82 -9.56
N ARG A 133 -12.24 5.91 -10.50
CA ARG A 133 -11.98 5.77 -11.94
C ARG A 133 -11.07 6.88 -12.46
N PHE A 134 -11.17 8.09 -11.90
CA PHE A 134 -10.28 9.18 -12.23
C PHE A 134 -8.85 8.93 -11.73
N ILE A 135 -8.61 8.50 -10.49
CA ILE A 135 -7.21 8.36 -10.04
C ILE A 135 -6.52 7.06 -10.51
N LYS A 136 -7.26 5.95 -10.71
CA LYS A 136 -6.67 4.61 -10.98
C LYS A 136 -5.61 4.59 -12.10
N PRO A 137 -5.81 5.19 -13.29
CA PRO A 137 -4.80 5.21 -14.34
C PRO A 137 -3.57 6.06 -14.03
N MET A 138 -3.63 6.98 -13.06
CA MET A 138 -2.49 7.81 -12.66
C MET A 138 -1.57 7.09 -11.67
N LEU A 139 -2.09 6.12 -10.90
CA LEU A 139 -1.31 5.44 -9.85
C LEU A 139 -0.07 4.71 -10.37
N LEU A 140 -0.06 4.29 -11.64
CA LEU A 140 1.07 3.61 -12.27
C LEU A 140 1.96 4.53 -13.10
N ARG A 141 1.66 5.83 -13.13
CA ARG A 141 2.44 6.83 -13.88
C ARG A 141 3.40 7.53 -12.94
N THR A 142 4.57 7.90 -13.47
CA THR A 142 5.47 8.79 -12.75
C THR A 142 4.84 10.18 -12.71
N PRO A 143 4.64 10.80 -11.53
CA PRO A 143 4.15 12.16 -11.47
C PRO A 143 5.14 13.10 -12.18
N PRO A 144 4.66 14.04 -13.01
CA PRO A 144 5.55 14.99 -13.67
C PRO A 144 6.19 15.92 -12.65
N ASP A 145 7.44 16.29 -12.88
CA ASP A 145 8.04 17.44 -12.21
C ASP A 145 7.55 18.73 -12.91
N PRO A 146 6.70 19.55 -12.25
CA PRO A 146 6.14 20.75 -12.87
C PRO A 146 7.21 21.82 -13.14
N THR A 147 8.41 21.68 -12.57
CA THR A 147 9.54 22.60 -12.76
C THR A 147 10.53 22.11 -13.83
N SER A 148 10.28 20.93 -14.42
CA SER A 148 11.13 20.32 -15.42
C SER A 148 10.63 20.58 -16.84
N PHE A 149 11.54 20.99 -17.72
CA PHE A 149 11.28 21.16 -19.15
C PHE A 149 11.57 19.90 -19.98
N LYS A 150 11.76 18.74 -19.34
CA LYS A 150 12.01 17.49 -20.07
C LYS A 150 10.75 17.12 -20.89
N PRO A 151 10.90 16.64 -22.13
CA PRO A 151 9.76 16.25 -22.97
C PRO A 151 8.81 15.24 -22.31
N LYS A 152 9.35 14.32 -21.49
CA LYS A 152 8.56 13.35 -20.72
C LYS A 152 7.63 14.05 -19.72
N ASP A 153 8.16 14.99 -18.94
CA ASP A 153 7.39 15.70 -17.91
C ASP A 153 6.32 16.60 -18.54
N LEU A 154 6.66 17.28 -19.64
CA LEU A 154 5.69 18.08 -20.40
C LEU A 154 4.58 17.21 -21.00
N GLY A 155 4.93 16.03 -21.54
CA GLY A 155 3.97 15.05 -22.06
C GLY A 155 3.00 14.54 -20.99
N GLU A 156 3.51 14.25 -19.79
CA GLU A 156 2.68 13.86 -18.64
C GLU A 156 1.77 15.01 -18.18
N LEU A 157 2.26 16.25 -18.14
CA LEU A 157 1.42 17.42 -17.81
C LEU A 157 0.29 17.61 -18.84
N ILE A 158 0.59 17.47 -20.14
CA ILE A 158 -0.43 17.53 -21.20
C ILE A 158 -1.46 16.40 -21.02
N TYR A 159 -1.01 15.19 -20.67
CA TYR A 159 -1.90 14.07 -20.40
C TYR A 159 -2.84 14.36 -19.24
N LEU A 160 -2.32 14.85 -18.11
CA LEU A 160 -3.12 15.24 -16.94
C LEU A 160 -4.11 16.36 -17.28
N PHE A 161 -3.66 17.39 -18.00
CA PHE A 161 -4.50 18.50 -18.43
C PHE A 161 -5.64 18.03 -19.32
N LYS A 162 -5.36 17.25 -20.38
CA LYS A 162 -6.38 16.70 -21.28
C LYS A 162 -7.41 15.89 -20.52
N ARG A 163 -6.95 15.09 -19.56
CA ARG A 163 -7.83 14.24 -18.76
C ARG A 163 -8.73 15.05 -17.84
N LEU A 164 -8.19 16.07 -17.18
CA LEU A 164 -8.98 16.96 -16.33
C LEU A 164 -10.00 17.71 -17.17
N TYR A 165 -9.58 18.30 -18.30
CA TYR A 165 -10.44 19.05 -19.20
C TYR A 165 -11.54 18.20 -19.84
N SER A 166 -11.32 16.90 -20.04
CA SER A 166 -12.34 15.99 -20.59
C SER A 166 -13.50 15.66 -19.64
N LEU A 167 -13.41 16.02 -18.35
CA LEU A 167 -14.43 15.67 -17.35
C LEU A 167 -15.63 16.63 -17.33
N GLY A 168 -15.56 17.76 -18.03
CA GLY A 168 -16.54 18.84 -17.93
C GLY A 168 -16.40 19.66 -16.64
N GLU A 169 -16.84 20.92 -16.67
CA GLU A 169 -16.61 21.90 -15.61
C GLU A 169 -17.12 21.44 -14.24
N GLN A 170 -18.35 20.91 -14.17
CA GLN A 170 -18.93 20.43 -12.92
C GLN A 170 -18.10 19.31 -12.28
N THR A 171 -17.68 18.34 -13.07
CA THR A 171 -16.88 17.22 -12.54
C THR A 171 -15.50 17.68 -12.09
N ILE A 172 -14.89 18.67 -12.76
CA ILE A 172 -13.63 19.28 -12.33
C ILE A 172 -13.82 19.95 -10.96
N TYR A 173 -14.90 20.73 -10.79
CA TYR A 173 -15.25 21.35 -9.52
C TYR A 173 -15.43 20.31 -8.40
N ASP A 174 -16.24 19.29 -8.64
CA ASP A 174 -16.48 18.20 -7.68
C ASP A 174 -15.18 17.45 -7.32
N THR A 175 -14.30 17.26 -8.31
CA THR A 175 -12.99 16.63 -8.11
C THR A 175 -12.09 17.51 -7.26
N ILE A 176 -11.94 18.80 -7.56
CA ILE A 176 -11.11 19.70 -6.74
C ILE A 176 -11.62 19.74 -5.30
N ARG A 177 -12.94 19.85 -5.10
CA ARG A 177 -13.56 19.78 -3.76
C ARG A 177 -13.21 18.49 -3.05
N PHE A 178 -13.47 17.34 -3.67
CA PHE A 178 -13.22 16.04 -3.06
C PHE A 178 -11.74 15.85 -2.64
N TYR A 179 -10.78 16.38 -3.40
CA TYR A 179 -9.35 16.25 -3.08
C TYR A 179 -8.85 17.24 -2.02
N THR A 180 -9.61 18.29 -1.72
CA THR A 180 -9.19 19.38 -0.82
C THR A 180 -10.03 19.46 0.46
N MET A 181 -11.26 18.99 0.43
CA MET A 181 -12.18 18.98 1.57
C MET A 181 -11.80 17.94 2.63
N SER A 182 -12.30 18.16 3.84
CA SER A 182 -12.27 17.15 4.87
C SER A 182 -13.32 16.05 4.62
N VAL A 183 -13.08 14.84 5.14
CA VAL A 183 -14.04 13.73 5.03
C VAL A 183 -15.33 14.05 5.77
N ALA A 184 -15.26 14.76 6.90
CA ALA A 184 -16.44 15.18 7.65
C ALA A 184 -17.36 16.09 6.83
N GLU A 185 -16.82 17.17 6.26
CA GLU A 185 -17.58 18.10 5.42
C GLU A 185 -18.15 17.40 4.17
N TYR A 186 -17.37 16.50 3.56
CA TYR A 186 -17.84 15.76 2.40
C TYR A 186 -19.01 14.83 2.75
N LEU A 187 -18.98 14.18 3.92
CA LEU A 187 -20.08 13.31 4.37
C LEU A 187 -21.33 14.09 4.78
N ASP A 188 -21.18 15.30 5.35
CA ASP A 188 -22.30 16.18 5.70
C ASP A 188 -23.14 16.60 4.48
N GLU A 189 -22.57 16.59 3.26
CA GLU A 189 -23.32 16.86 2.03
C GLU A 189 -24.30 15.73 1.65
N TYR A 190 -24.06 14.52 2.14
CA TYR A 190 -24.84 13.33 1.79
C TYR A 190 -25.73 12.84 2.93
N PHE A 191 -25.23 12.86 4.16
CA PHE A 191 -25.83 12.13 5.28
C PHE A 191 -26.24 13.05 6.42
N GLU A 192 -27.39 12.75 7.03
CA GLU A 192 -27.89 13.48 8.21
C GLU A 192 -27.60 12.74 9.53
N SER A 193 -27.42 11.41 9.49
CA SER A 193 -27.20 10.61 10.70
C SER A 193 -25.73 10.61 11.14
N ASP A 194 -25.48 11.00 12.39
CA ASP A 194 -24.12 11.09 12.94
C ASP A 194 -23.39 9.74 12.99
N VAL A 195 -24.09 8.63 13.28
CA VAL A 195 -23.47 7.30 13.32
C VAL A 195 -22.96 6.85 11.94
N ILE A 196 -23.69 7.18 10.88
CA ILE A 196 -23.31 6.85 9.50
C ILE A 196 -22.08 7.70 9.10
N LYS A 197 -22.12 9.00 9.39
CA LYS A 197 -20.98 9.89 9.15
C LYS A 197 -19.74 9.45 9.93
N ALA A 198 -19.90 9.07 11.20
CA ALA A 198 -18.80 8.58 12.03
C ALA A 198 -18.20 7.27 11.49
N ALA A 199 -19.04 6.30 11.11
CA ALA A 199 -18.61 5.02 10.56
C ALA A 199 -17.82 5.20 9.25
N LEU A 200 -18.27 6.08 8.36
CA LEU A 200 -17.61 6.36 7.08
C LEU A 200 -16.35 7.23 7.25
N SER A 201 -16.33 8.15 8.22
CA SER A 201 -15.19 9.03 8.49
C SER A 201 -13.91 8.29 8.84
N GLY A 202 -14.01 7.12 9.49
CA GLY A 202 -12.86 6.29 9.81
C GLY A 202 -12.00 5.97 8.59
N SER A 203 -12.64 5.68 7.45
CA SER A 203 -11.96 5.40 6.18
C SER A 203 -11.24 6.64 5.61
N GLY A 204 -11.63 7.85 6.01
CA GLY A 204 -11.00 9.10 5.56
C GLY A 204 -9.70 9.45 6.30
N ILE A 205 -9.35 8.73 7.38
CA ILE A 205 -8.21 9.10 8.24
C ILE A 205 -7.22 7.97 8.50
N ILE A 206 -7.52 6.74 8.06
CA ILE A 206 -6.62 5.60 8.26
C ILE A 206 -5.27 5.87 7.57
N GLY A 207 -4.20 5.79 8.36
CA GLY A 207 -2.81 5.91 7.87
C GLY A 207 -2.32 7.34 7.62
N THR A 208 -3.11 8.39 7.88
CA THR A 208 -2.70 9.78 7.61
C THR A 208 -2.13 10.54 8.80
N GLY A 209 -2.48 10.14 10.03
CA GLY A 209 -2.19 10.92 11.23
C GLY A 209 -3.01 12.21 11.35
N LEU A 210 -4.02 12.40 10.49
CA LEU A 210 -4.93 13.56 10.47
C LEU A 210 -6.28 13.22 11.12
N GLY A 211 -7.06 14.25 11.47
CA GLY A 211 -8.42 14.10 12.01
C GLY A 211 -9.50 14.22 10.92
N PRO A 212 -10.76 13.80 11.18
CA PRO A 212 -11.84 13.79 10.17
C PRO A 212 -12.17 15.16 9.56
N TYR A 213 -11.86 16.25 10.27
CA TYR A 213 -12.07 17.64 9.83
C TYR A 213 -10.83 18.26 9.18
N SER A 214 -9.73 17.51 9.04
CA SER A 214 -8.53 18.02 8.37
C SER A 214 -8.73 18.08 6.85
N PRO A 215 -8.34 19.18 6.18
CA PRO A 215 -8.39 19.28 4.72
C PRO A 215 -7.67 18.12 4.02
N GLY A 216 -8.24 17.64 2.91
CA GLY A 216 -7.70 16.54 2.09
C GLY A 216 -8.02 15.13 2.59
N THR A 217 -8.74 14.97 3.71
CA THR A 217 -9.11 13.64 4.22
C THR A 217 -10.22 12.97 3.42
N ALA A 218 -11.05 13.71 2.66
CA ALA A 218 -12.05 13.11 1.79
C ALA A 218 -11.41 12.23 0.69
N TYR A 219 -10.27 12.65 0.13
CA TYR A 219 -9.50 11.86 -0.84
C TYR A 219 -9.10 10.47 -0.33
N VAL A 220 -8.88 10.33 0.98
CA VAL A 220 -8.42 9.07 1.57
C VAL A 220 -9.48 7.98 1.46
N LEU A 221 -10.77 8.34 1.40
CA LEU A 221 -11.88 7.41 1.10
C LEU A 221 -11.61 6.58 -0.15
N LEU A 222 -10.90 7.12 -1.15
CA LEU A 222 -10.59 6.38 -2.37
C LEU A 222 -9.80 5.12 -2.09
N HIS A 223 -8.85 5.13 -1.16
CA HIS A 223 -8.04 3.94 -0.87
C HIS A 223 -8.90 2.77 -0.38
N HIS A 224 -10.05 3.07 0.25
CA HIS A 224 -11.02 2.08 0.69
C HIS A 224 -11.92 1.58 -0.44
N TYR A 225 -12.27 2.46 -1.39
CA TYR A 225 -13.10 2.10 -2.56
C TYR A 225 -12.30 1.56 -3.77
N MET A 226 -10.98 1.75 -3.78
CA MET A 226 -10.08 1.30 -4.85
C MET A 226 -9.55 -0.12 -4.65
N GLY A 227 -9.67 -0.65 -3.43
CA GLY A 227 -9.31 -2.03 -3.14
C GLY A 227 -10.02 -3.02 -4.05
N GLU A 228 -9.40 -4.16 -4.31
CA GLU A 228 -10.02 -5.23 -5.09
C GLU A 228 -9.61 -6.58 -4.49
N VAL A 229 -10.59 -7.45 -4.29
CA VAL A 229 -10.39 -8.85 -3.89
C VAL A 229 -11.21 -9.69 -4.85
N ASP A 230 -10.56 -10.62 -5.57
CA ASP A 230 -11.20 -11.54 -6.52
C ASP A 230 -12.17 -10.88 -7.53
N GLY A 231 -11.83 -9.67 -7.99
CA GLY A 231 -12.64 -8.90 -8.95
C GLY A 231 -13.75 -8.06 -8.32
N SER A 232 -13.98 -8.17 -7.01
CA SER A 232 -14.90 -7.31 -6.27
C SER A 232 -14.22 -6.00 -5.89
N ILE A 233 -14.57 -4.93 -6.62
CA ILE A 233 -14.08 -3.57 -6.38
C ILE A 233 -14.63 -3.03 -5.05
N GLY A 234 -13.80 -2.29 -4.31
CA GLY A 234 -14.12 -1.76 -2.98
C GLY A 234 -14.06 -2.81 -1.86
N SER A 235 -13.76 -4.06 -2.19
CA SER A 235 -13.63 -5.12 -1.19
C SER A 235 -12.24 -5.13 -0.57
N TRP A 236 -12.19 -5.46 0.71
CA TRP A 236 -10.96 -5.84 1.38
C TRP A 236 -11.09 -7.30 1.79
N GLY A 237 -9.99 -7.92 2.20
CA GLY A 237 -10.01 -9.29 2.64
C GLY A 237 -8.93 -9.62 3.64
N PHE A 238 -9.06 -10.79 4.23
CA PHE A 238 -8.07 -11.38 5.12
C PHE A 238 -7.30 -12.45 4.36
N ALA A 239 -5.97 -12.38 4.43
CA ALA A 239 -5.17 -13.51 3.97
C ALA A 239 -5.40 -14.69 4.93
N ARG A 240 -5.79 -15.85 4.41
CA ARG A 240 -5.97 -17.06 5.20
C ARG A 240 -4.66 -17.43 5.89
N GLY A 241 -4.70 -17.63 7.20
CA GLY A 241 -3.50 -17.85 8.04
C GLY A 241 -2.85 -16.57 8.57
N GLY A 242 -3.47 -15.41 8.35
CA GLY A 242 -2.97 -14.10 8.75
C GLY A 242 -2.22 -13.39 7.61
N MET A 243 -1.97 -12.09 7.79
CA MET A 243 -1.33 -11.26 6.76
C MET A 243 0.07 -11.73 6.36
N GLY A 244 0.74 -12.51 7.21
CA GLY A 244 2.05 -13.11 6.94
C GLY A 244 2.03 -14.07 5.76
N SER A 245 0.86 -14.63 5.43
CA SER A 245 0.68 -15.51 4.27
C SER A 245 1.02 -14.83 2.95
N ILE A 246 0.85 -13.50 2.84
CA ILE A 246 1.25 -12.75 1.63
C ILE A 246 2.77 -12.76 1.47
N ALA A 247 3.49 -12.41 2.53
CA ALA A 247 4.95 -12.41 2.51
C ALA A 247 5.50 -13.82 2.30
N LYS A 248 4.88 -14.84 2.92
CA LYS A 248 5.25 -16.23 2.71
C LYS A 248 5.09 -16.65 1.25
N ALA A 249 3.93 -16.40 0.64
CA ALA A 249 3.69 -16.75 -0.76
C ALA A 249 4.66 -16.04 -1.71
N LEU A 250 4.98 -14.76 -1.45
CA LEU A 250 5.99 -14.02 -2.21
C LEU A 250 7.39 -14.61 -2.05
N ALA A 251 7.77 -15.03 -0.84
CA ALA A 251 9.06 -15.65 -0.57
C ALA A 251 9.17 -17.06 -1.19
N ASP A 252 8.09 -17.84 -1.17
CA ASP A 252 8.05 -19.16 -1.80
C ASP A 252 8.13 -19.02 -3.33
N ALA A 253 7.43 -18.04 -3.92
CA ALA A 253 7.58 -17.69 -5.33
C ALA A 253 9.01 -17.25 -5.67
N PHE A 254 9.62 -16.40 -4.85
CA PHE A 254 10.99 -15.96 -5.02
C PHE A 254 12.00 -17.12 -5.02
N LYS A 255 11.85 -18.07 -4.09
CA LYS A 255 12.70 -19.27 -4.01
C LYS A 255 12.50 -20.23 -5.17
N ASP A 256 11.26 -20.37 -5.68
CA ASP A 256 10.96 -21.18 -6.87
C ASP A 256 11.63 -20.62 -8.14
N TYR A 257 11.98 -19.33 -8.15
CA TYR A 257 12.80 -18.68 -9.17
C TYR A 257 14.30 -18.62 -8.80
N ASP A 258 14.79 -19.59 -8.01
CA ASP A 258 16.21 -19.71 -7.58
C ASP A 258 16.75 -18.52 -6.77
N GLY A 259 15.86 -17.76 -6.12
CA GLY A 259 16.21 -16.66 -5.23
C GLY A 259 16.80 -17.14 -3.90
N GLU A 260 17.87 -16.50 -3.44
CA GLU A 260 18.46 -16.77 -2.11
C GLU A 260 17.88 -15.80 -1.06
N LEU A 261 17.37 -16.32 0.05
CA LEU A 261 16.85 -15.53 1.18
C LEU A 261 17.62 -15.88 2.45
N LEU A 262 18.22 -14.88 3.08
CA LEU A 262 18.98 -15.01 4.32
C LEU A 262 18.30 -14.18 5.44
N THR A 263 17.83 -14.86 6.47
CA THR A 263 17.35 -14.26 7.73
C THR A 263 18.51 -14.10 8.71
N ASP A 264 18.28 -13.44 9.84
CA ASP A 264 19.31 -13.17 10.85
C ASP A 264 20.55 -12.44 10.28
N ALA A 265 20.34 -11.70 9.19
CA ALA A 265 21.35 -11.03 8.39
C ALA A 265 21.09 -9.53 8.39
N GLU A 266 21.35 -8.87 9.52
CA GLU A 266 21.26 -7.42 9.59
C GLU A 266 22.37 -6.78 8.77
N VAL A 267 22.00 -5.95 7.78
CA VAL A 267 22.96 -5.11 7.06
C VAL A 267 23.41 -3.97 7.96
N SER A 268 24.71 -3.88 8.20
CA SER A 268 25.35 -2.81 8.96
C SER A 268 25.83 -1.66 8.05
N GLN A 269 26.22 -1.96 6.81
CA GLN A 269 26.74 -0.97 5.87
C GLN A 269 26.49 -1.34 4.41
N ILE A 270 26.27 -0.34 3.55
CA ILE A 270 26.33 -0.45 2.09
C ILE A 270 27.74 -0.09 1.63
N ILE A 271 28.36 -1.00 0.87
CA ILE A 271 29.72 -0.82 0.34
C ILE A 271 29.64 0.10 -0.88
N VAL A 272 30.27 1.28 -0.81
CA VAL A 272 30.37 2.22 -1.93
C VAL A 272 31.81 2.29 -2.44
N LYS A 273 32.00 2.14 -3.75
CA LYS A 273 33.31 2.31 -4.42
C LYS A 273 33.14 3.08 -5.71
N GLY A 274 33.91 4.16 -5.87
CA GLY A 274 33.85 5.03 -7.06
C GLY A 274 32.46 5.63 -7.28
N GLY A 275 31.80 6.06 -6.20
CA GLY A 275 30.46 6.65 -6.25
C GLY A 275 29.34 5.67 -6.62
N ARG A 276 29.57 4.35 -6.53
CA ARG A 276 28.58 3.31 -6.84
C ARG A 276 28.48 2.31 -5.69
N ALA A 277 27.25 1.95 -5.32
CA ALA A 277 27.01 0.83 -4.41
C ALA A 277 27.49 -0.49 -5.07
N LYS A 278 28.17 -1.34 -4.31
CA LYS A 278 28.81 -2.58 -4.78
C LYS A 278 28.48 -3.81 -3.95
N GLY A 279 27.84 -3.62 -2.81
CA GLY A 279 27.57 -4.71 -1.88
C GLY A 279 27.04 -4.20 -0.56
N VAL A 280 26.91 -5.13 0.37
CA VAL A 280 26.51 -4.88 1.75
C VAL A 280 27.45 -5.64 2.70
N VAL A 281 27.66 -5.06 3.87
CA VAL A 281 28.32 -5.70 5.01
C VAL A 281 27.23 -6.04 6.02
N LEU A 282 27.23 -7.28 6.51
CA LEU A 282 26.35 -7.71 7.59
C LEU A 282 26.92 -7.32 8.96
N SER A 283 26.10 -7.36 10.00
CA SER A 283 26.52 -7.05 11.38
C SER A 283 27.55 -8.05 11.93
N ASN A 284 27.59 -9.27 11.41
CA ASN A 284 28.59 -10.29 11.74
C ASN A 284 29.93 -10.10 11.00
N GLY A 285 30.02 -9.13 10.07
CA GLY A 285 31.21 -8.85 9.27
C GLY A 285 31.24 -9.51 7.89
N ASP A 286 30.28 -10.37 7.55
CA ASP A 286 30.22 -10.99 6.23
C ASP A 286 29.91 -9.94 5.14
N GLU A 287 30.55 -10.09 3.98
CA GLU A 287 30.37 -9.18 2.86
C GLU A 287 29.71 -9.89 1.67
N TYR A 288 28.67 -9.26 1.13
CA TYR A 288 27.96 -9.72 -0.06
C TYR A 288 28.03 -8.67 -1.17
N TYR A 289 28.38 -9.08 -2.38
CA TYR A 289 28.62 -8.18 -3.51
C TYR A 289 27.59 -8.36 -4.63
N ALA A 290 27.05 -7.25 -5.13
CA ALA A 290 26.11 -7.20 -6.24
C ALA A 290 26.24 -5.91 -7.07
N LYS A 291 25.75 -5.96 -8.31
CA LYS A 291 25.73 -4.77 -9.20
C LYS A 291 24.66 -3.77 -8.78
N ASN A 292 23.52 -4.25 -8.28
CA ASN A 292 22.38 -3.44 -7.87
C ASN A 292 22.07 -3.70 -6.40
N ILE A 293 21.86 -2.63 -5.63
CA ILE A 293 21.44 -2.71 -4.23
C ILE A 293 20.08 -2.02 -4.11
N VAL A 294 19.08 -2.75 -3.62
CA VAL A 294 17.73 -2.26 -3.43
C VAL A 294 17.45 -2.21 -1.93
N SER A 295 17.26 -1.02 -1.36
CA SER A 295 16.82 -0.90 0.03
C SER A 295 15.30 -0.90 0.09
N ASN A 296 14.74 -1.85 0.83
CA ASN A 296 13.32 -1.87 1.20
C ASN A 296 13.10 -1.39 2.65
N LEU A 297 14.11 -0.76 3.25
CA LEU A 297 14.01 -0.12 4.55
C LEU A 297 13.41 1.29 4.41
N ASP A 298 13.06 1.91 5.55
CA ASP A 298 12.71 3.32 5.55
C ASP A 298 13.89 4.19 5.05
N VAL A 299 13.56 5.33 4.45
CA VAL A 299 14.53 6.22 3.81
C VAL A 299 15.57 6.71 4.81
N LYS A 300 15.16 7.07 6.03
CA LYS A 300 16.08 7.59 7.06
C LYS A 300 17.07 6.52 7.50
N ARG A 301 16.61 5.31 7.81
CA ARG A 301 17.49 4.19 8.16
C ARG A 301 18.44 3.86 7.03
N THR A 302 17.97 3.82 5.79
CA THR A 302 18.83 3.56 4.63
C THR A 302 19.97 4.57 4.56
N TYR A 303 19.67 5.87 4.51
CA TYR A 303 20.68 6.89 4.26
C TYR A 303 21.49 7.28 5.50
N GLN A 304 20.88 7.32 6.69
CA GLN A 304 21.55 7.76 7.92
C GLN A 304 22.28 6.64 8.66
N LYS A 305 21.94 5.35 8.42
CA LYS A 305 22.57 4.22 9.14
C LYS A 305 23.43 3.33 8.25
N LEU A 306 23.09 3.14 6.98
CA LEU A 306 23.81 2.17 6.14
C LEU A 306 24.88 2.80 5.24
N PHE A 307 24.85 4.12 5.03
CA PHE A 307 25.89 4.81 4.25
C PHE A 307 26.88 5.50 5.18
N ASP A 308 28.15 5.54 4.75
CA ASP A 308 29.10 6.51 5.28
C ASP A 308 28.67 7.91 4.78
N PRO A 309 28.56 8.93 5.67
CA PRO A 309 28.19 10.28 5.26
C PRO A 309 29.02 10.84 4.09
N LYS A 310 30.28 10.44 3.96
CA LYS A 310 31.15 10.87 2.84
C LYS A 310 30.71 10.35 1.47
N ASP A 311 29.94 9.26 1.44
CA ASP A 311 29.44 8.64 0.22
C ASP A 311 28.11 9.27 -0.25
N LEU A 312 27.55 10.20 0.54
CA LEU A 312 26.30 10.88 0.25
C LEU A 312 26.53 12.35 -0.13
N SER A 313 25.74 12.84 -1.08
CA SER A 313 25.75 14.28 -1.40
C SER A 313 25.12 15.10 -0.29
N GLU A 314 25.57 16.34 -0.09
CA GLU A 314 24.97 17.27 0.89
C GLU A 314 23.46 17.46 0.68
N LYS A 315 23.00 17.44 -0.57
CA LYS A 315 21.57 17.58 -0.89
C LYS A 315 20.76 16.43 -0.29
N VAL A 316 21.26 15.20 -0.41
CA VAL A 316 20.60 14.02 0.17
C VAL A 316 20.61 14.10 1.69
N LEU A 317 21.75 14.44 2.29
CA LEU A 317 21.88 14.57 3.75
C LEU A 317 20.94 15.63 4.35
N LYS A 318 20.66 16.72 3.63
CA LYS A 318 19.69 17.76 4.06
C LYS A 318 18.23 17.32 3.93
N GLN A 319 17.94 16.30 3.13
CA GLN A 319 16.57 15.84 2.87
C GLN A 319 16.13 14.68 3.77
N VAL A 320 17.07 13.95 4.39
CA VAL A 320 16.79 12.73 5.17
C VAL A 320 16.86 12.95 6.67
#